data_AF-W6KMP8-F1
#
_entry.id   AF-W6KMP8-F1
#
_cell.length_a   1.000
_cell.length_b   1.000
_cell.length_c   1.000
_cell.angle_alpha   90.00
_cell.angle_beta   90.00
_cell.angle_gamma   90.00
#
_symmetry.space_group_name_H-M   'P 1'
#
loop_
_entity.id
_entity.type
_entity.pdbx_description
1 polymer ?
#
loop_
_entity_poly.entity_id
_entity_poly.type
_entity_poly.pdbx_seq_one_letter_code
_entity_poly.pdbx_strand_id
1 'polypeptide(L)'
;MMKRIRQLRVNIKSKFNLPKTLHSSEHANEGSTEFDFLNPSVDQIASPVQIARSIASFYQDVVYAYCIFDMARILDQAANEMSTEILRHPELLLVSPYYLIKNPRCFSYQIGEERFKVLQKILLALFSDHERLSDSLSQKALQESLSGTSLVSFFRGLALCSSVSHPLSHQAAFVFGALLAEGSISEDLSLEGEYNDRAVTLSRLLMATAQEFGSNTMLNAGITLKRQIGIDITYTISKKICLVFTKVEKRRLDWSLKGSVLSRKDFSSKKGWHFRVPS
;
A
#
# COMPACT_ATOMS: atom_id res chain seq x y z
N MET A 1 52.78 47.42 3.79
CA MET A 1 53.91 46.47 3.70
C MET A 1 53.58 45.24 4.53
N MET A 2 53.51 44.08 3.86
CA MET A 2 53.76 42.71 4.37
C MET A 2 52.88 42.03 5.45
N LYS A 3 52.14 41.04 4.93
CA LYS A 3 52.13 39.59 5.32
C LYS A 3 51.64 39.14 6.71
N ARG A 4 50.48 38.46 6.64
CA ARG A 4 50.14 37.14 7.23
C ARG A 4 51.14 36.56 8.23
N ILE A 5 50.66 36.15 9.41
CA ILE A 5 50.96 34.85 10.02
C ILE A 5 49.67 34.29 10.66
N ARG A 6 49.39 33.04 10.29
CA ARG A 6 48.37 32.13 10.81
C ARG A 6 49.01 31.25 11.90
N GLN A 7 48.14 30.65 12.72
CA GLN A 7 48.30 29.39 13.47
C GLN A 7 49.05 29.40 14.81
N LEU A 8 48.32 29.06 15.89
CA LEU A 8 48.44 27.79 16.68
C LEU A 8 47.55 27.93 17.95
N ARG A 9 46.48 27.13 18.09
CA ARG A 9 46.35 25.96 19.01
C ARG A 9 46.72 26.27 20.47
N VAL A 10 45.81 26.13 21.45
CA VAL A 10 45.60 24.92 22.29
C VAL A 10 44.46 25.28 23.29
N ASN A 11 43.29 24.63 23.28
CA ASN A 11 42.92 23.41 24.03
C ASN A 11 42.17 23.73 25.36
N ILE A 12 40.85 23.52 25.39
CA ILE A 12 40.14 23.15 26.63
C ILE A 12 39.21 21.99 26.29
N LYS A 13 39.53 20.83 26.88
CA LYS A 13 38.72 19.60 26.89
C LYS A 13 37.88 19.54 28.16
N SER A 14 36.73 18.87 28.03
CA SER A 14 35.89 18.28 29.08
C SER A 14 34.96 19.27 29.79
N LYS A 15 33.67 19.02 30.00
CA LYS A 15 32.88 17.80 30.17
C LYS A 15 31.46 18.10 29.67
N PHE A 16 30.83 17.18 28.95
CA PHE A 16 29.43 16.74 29.14
C PHE A 16 29.16 15.69 28.07
N ASN A 17 29.28 14.43 28.47
CA ASN A 17 28.81 13.28 27.70
C ASN A 17 27.28 13.26 27.78
N LEU A 18 26.62 13.36 26.64
CA LEU A 18 25.24 12.94 26.42
C LEU A 18 25.24 11.90 25.30
N PRO A 19 24.37 10.88 25.37
CA PRO A 19 24.44 9.71 24.50
C PRO A 19 24.23 10.07 23.04
N LYS A 20 25.05 9.48 22.16
CA LYS A 20 24.92 9.54 20.70
C LYS A 20 23.53 9.02 20.31
N THR A 21 22.62 9.93 19.99
CA THR A 21 21.50 9.64 19.10
C THR A 21 22.09 9.33 17.73
N LEU A 22 22.05 8.06 17.35
CA LEU A 22 22.18 7.62 15.96
C LEU A 22 20.97 8.16 15.19
N HIS A 23 21.09 9.39 14.70
CA HIS A 23 20.38 9.85 13.52
C HIS A 23 21.42 10.43 12.57
N SER A 24 22.22 9.54 12.00
CA SER A 24 22.79 9.78 10.68
C SER A 24 21.62 9.75 9.70
N SER A 25 21.23 10.95 9.28
CA SER A 25 20.51 11.19 8.04
C SER A 25 21.35 10.65 6.88
N GLU A 26 21.12 9.40 6.50
CA GLU A 26 21.45 8.95 5.16
C GLU A 26 20.30 9.38 4.25
N HIS A 27 20.46 10.59 3.69
CA HIS A 27 19.90 10.89 2.39
C HIS A 27 20.63 10.02 1.37
N ALA A 28 20.20 8.77 1.23
CA ALA A 28 20.50 7.96 0.08
C ALA A 28 19.64 8.45 -1.08
N ASN A 29 20.25 9.32 -1.88
CA ASN A 29 19.87 9.53 -3.26
C ASN A 29 20.25 8.25 -4.04
N GLU A 30 19.40 7.22 -3.94
CA GLU A 30 19.47 6.03 -4.77
C GLU A 30 18.36 6.13 -5.81
N GLY A 31 18.74 6.27 -7.08
CA GLY A 31 17.85 5.90 -8.17
C GLY A 31 17.49 4.43 -7.98
N SER A 32 16.29 4.16 -7.48
CA SER A 32 15.86 2.79 -7.20
C SER A 32 15.78 2.00 -8.49
N THR A 33 16.81 1.20 -8.73
CA THR A 33 16.62 -0.12 -9.35
C THR A 33 15.77 -0.96 -8.38
N GLU A 34 15.09 -1.98 -8.93
CA GLU A 34 14.50 -3.12 -8.18
C GLU A 34 13.08 -3.00 -7.60
N PHE A 35 12.09 -3.00 -8.49
CA PHE A 35 11.00 -3.98 -8.37
C PHE A 35 10.34 -4.14 -9.74
N ASP A 36 10.78 -5.12 -10.51
CA ASP A 36 10.14 -5.46 -11.77
C ASP A 36 9.35 -6.74 -11.59
N PHE A 37 8.03 -6.63 -11.47
CA PHE A 37 7.16 -7.79 -11.47
C PHE A 37 7.24 -8.58 -12.79
N LEU A 38 7.90 -8.08 -13.82
CA LEU A 38 7.99 -8.75 -15.12
C LEU A 38 9.38 -9.34 -15.38
N ASN A 39 10.38 -8.98 -14.56
CA ASN A 39 11.74 -9.51 -14.66
C ASN A 39 12.17 -10.05 -13.28
N PRO A 40 12.07 -11.37 -13.04
CA PRO A 40 12.50 -11.94 -11.77
C PRO A 40 14.00 -11.75 -11.58
N SER A 41 14.40 -11.05 -10.53
CA SER A 41 15.81 -10.98 -10.08
C SER A 41 16.17 -12.07 -9.07
N VAL A 42 15.22 -12.99 -8.80
CA VAL A 42 15.31 -14.03 -7.77
C VAL A 42 15.01 -15.39 -8.37
N ASP A 43 15.65 -16.43 -7.84
CA ASP A 43 15.35 -17.81 -8.23
C ASP A 43 13.92 -18.20 -7.85
N GLN A 44 13.30 -19.01 -8.70
CA GLN A 44 11.97 -19.53 -8.44
C GLN A 44 12.01 -20.56 -7.31
N ILE A 45 11.31 -20.29 -6.21
CA ILE A 45 11.32 -21.17 -5.03
C ILE A 45 10.12 -22.15 -4.97
N ALA A 46 9.10 -21.93 -5.81
CA ALA A 46 7.87 -22.73 -5.84
C ALA A 46 7.17 -22.61 -7.20
N SER A 47 6.22 -23.49 -7.52
CA SER A 47 5.47 -23.39 -8.79
C SER A 47 4.62 -22.11 -8.85
N PRO A 48 4.30 -21.59 -10.04
CA PRO A 48 3.47 -20.38 -10.17
C PRO A 48 2.12 -20.52 -9.45
N VAL A 49 1.54 -21.72 -9.46
CA VAL A 49 0.31 -22.07 -8.74
C VAL A 49 0.47 -21.88 -7.22
N GLN A 50 1.55 -22.42 -6.65
CA GLN A 50 1.83 -22.33 -5.22
C GLN A 50 2.10 -20.88 -4.80
N ILE A 51 2.83 -20.13 -5.63
CA ILE A 51 3.11 -18.71 -5.43
C ILE A 51 1.80 -17.92 -5.43
N ALA A 52 0.96 -18.11 -6.43
CA ALA A 52 -0.32 -17.41 -6.55
C ALA A 52 -1.23 -17.67 -5.35
N ARG A 53 -1.37 -18.94 -4.92
CA ARG A 53 -2.14 -19.29 -3.72
C ARG A 53 -1.58 -18.65 -2.46
N SER A 54 -0.26 -18.64 -2.29
CA SER A 54 0.41 -18.04 -1.13
C SER A 54 0.17 -16.53 -1.08
N ILE A 55 0.30 -15.85 -2.22
CA ILE A 55 0.02 -14.41 -2.34
C ILE A 55 -1.46 -14.13 -2.07
N ALA A 56 -2.38 -14.89 -2.65
CA ALA A 56 -3.81 -14.75 -2.40
C ALA A 56 -4.17 -14.98 -0.92
N SER A 57 -3.52 -15.91 -0.23
CA SER A 57 -3.75 -16.16 1.20
C SER A 57 -3.27 -15.01 2.12
N PHE A 58 -2.40 -14.14 1.59
CA PHE A 58 -1.95 -12.94 2.30
C PHE A 58 -3.04 -11.85 2.34
N TYR A 59 -4.04 -11.96 1.47
CA TYR A 59 -5.20 -11.08 1.45
C TYR A 59 -6.11 -11.33 2.64
N GLN A 60 -6.41 -10.26 3.38
CA GLN A 60 -7.41 -10.26 4.45
C GLN A 60 -8.29 -9.02 4.31
N ASP A 61 -9.59 -9.22 4.11
CA ASP A 61 -10.55 -8.15 3.78
C ASP A 61 -10.49 -6.98 4.77
N VAL A 62 -10.48 -7.28 6.07
CA VAL A 62 -10.50 -6.26 7.13
C VAL A 62 -9.22 -5.41 7.12
N VAL A 63 -8.06 -6.05 6.96
CA VAL A 63 -6.77 -5.35 6.89
C VAL A 63 -6.70 -4.53 5.62
N TYR A 64 -7.12 -5.09 4.49
CA TYR A 64 -7.13 -4.40 3.21
C TYR A 64 -8.07 -3.19 3.23
N ALA A 65 -9.31 -3.35 3.73
CA ALA A 65 -10.27 -2.28 3.92
C ALA A 65 -9.70 -1.15 4.79
N TYR A 66 -9.07 -1.50 5.92
CA TYR A 66 -8.40 -0.53 6.78
C TYR A 66 -7.24 0.22 6.08
N CYS A 67 -6.56 -0.42 5.13
CA CYS A 67 -5.50 0.22 4.35
C CYS A 67 -6.05 1.21 3.30
N ILE A 68 -7.19 0.91 2.67
CA ILE A 68 -7.71 1.72 1.56
C ILE A 68 -8.64 2.86 1.99
N PHE A 69 -9.29 2.75 3.16
CA PHE A 69 -10.13 3.81 3.69
C PHE A 69 -9.35 4.73 4.63
N ASP A 70 -9.58 6.04 4.47
CA ASP A 70 -9.06 7.00 5.42
C ASP A 70 -9.87 6.95 6.72
N MET A 71 -9.23 7.41 7.80
CA MET A 71 -9.84 7.40 9.12
C MET A 71 -11.07 8.30 9.22
N ALA A 72 -11.12 9.38 8.40
CA ALA A 72 -12.28 10.25 8.34
C ALA A 72 -13.52 9.51 7.86
N ARG A 73 -13.40 8.71 6.80
CA ARG A 73 -14.48 7.88 6.27
C ARG A 73 -14.90 6.77 7.24
N ILE A 74 -13.94 6.14 7.92
CA ILE A 74 -14.24 5.14 8.95
C ILE A 74 -15.05 5.75 10.09
N LEU A 75 -14.67 6.95 10.56
CA LEU A 75 -15.35 7.63 11.66
C LEU A 75 -16.70 8.24 11.25
N ASP A 76 -16.83 8.70 10.01
CA ASP A 76 -18.12 9.13 9.44
C ASP A 76 -19.12 7.97 9.41
N GLN A 77 -18.70 6.80 8.92
CA GLN A 77 -19.53 5.59 8.97
C GLN A 77 -19.88 5.19 10.41
N ALA A 78 -18.92 5.24 11.33
CA ALA A 78 -19.17 4.97 12.74
C ALA A 78 -20.21 5.93 13.34
N ALA A 79 -20.20 7.20 12.93
CA ALA A 79 -21.19 8.19 13.34
C ALA A 79 -22.58 7.89 12.77
N ASN A 80 -22.66 7.52 11.49
CA ASN A 80 -23.91 7.14 10.83
C ASN A 80 -24.54 5.89 11.47
N GLU A 81 -23.72 4.95 11.93
CA GLU A 81 -24.15 3.74 12.64
C GLU A 81 -24.29 3.93 14.16
N MET A 82 -24.10 5.14 14.68
CA MET A 82 -24.13 5.47 16.12
C MET A 82 -23.22 4.58 16.99
N SER A 83 -22.08 4.15 16.44
CA SER A 83 -21.12 3.23 17.08
C SER A 83 -20.26 3.95 18.13
N THR A 84 -20.82 4.13 19.34
CA THR A 84 -20.17 4.88 20.43
C THR A 84 -18.84 4.28 20.88
N GLU A 85 -18.65 2.97 20.73
CA GLU A 85 -17.44 2.23 21.06
C GLU A 85 -16.22 2.73 20.29
N ILE A 86 -16.43 3.13 19.02
CA ILE A 86 -15.41 3.68 18.14
C ILE A 86 -15.26 5.19 18.35
N LEU A 87 -16.39 5.90 18.48
CA LEU A 87 -16.41 7.35 18.56
C LEU A 87 -15.87 7.90 19.90
N ARG A 88 -15.91 7.12 20.98
CA ARG A 88 -15.37 7.53 22.29
C ARG A 88 -13.84 7.62 22.30
N HIS A 89 -13.17 6.77 21.52
CA HIS A 89 -11.71 6.64 21.50
C HIS A 89 -11.16 6.48 20.07
N PRO A 90 -11.39 7.47 19.18
CA PRO A 90 -10.94 7.39 17.79
C PRO A 90 -9.42 7.24 17.69
N GLU A 91 -8.65 7.78 18.64
CA GLU A 91 -7.19 7.66 18.73
C GLU A 91 -6.68 6.22 18.75
N LEU A 92 -7.49 5.25 19.16
CA LEU A 92 -7.09 3.85 19.15
C LEU A 92 -7.04 3.27 17.73
N LEU A 93 -7.71 3.90 16.76
CA LEU A 93 -7.57 3.58 15.34
C LEU A 93 -6.27 4.13 14.73
N LEU A 94 -5.34 4.65 15.56
CA LEU A 94 -4.04 5.11 15.10
C LEU A 94 -3.01 3.98 14.92
N VAL A 95 -3.47 2.84 14.39
CA VAL A 95 -2.61 1.69 14.13
C VAL A 95 -1.92 1.83 12.77
N SER A 96 -0.61 1.59 12.72
CA SER A 96 0.15 1.53 11.46
C SER A 96 -0.34 0.38 10.58
N PRO A 97 -0.76 0.63 9.32
CA PRO A 97 -1.16 -0.45 8.43
C PRO A 97 -0.02 -1.40 8.12
N TYR A 98 1.22 -0.93 7.96
CA TYR A 98 2.37 -1.82 7.74
C TYR A 98 2.54 -2.84 8.87
N TYR A 99 2.27 -2.42 10.10
CA TYR A 99 2.28 -3.31 11.26
C TYR A 99 1.14 -4.33 11.19
N LEU A 100 -0.08 -3.89 10.84
CA LEU A 100 -1.24 -4.78 10.68
C LEU A 100 -1.11 -5.76 9.52
N ILE A 101 -0.50 -5.34 8.42
CA ILE A 101 -0.24 -6.22 7.28
C ILE A 101 0.70 -7.35 7.70
N LYS A 102 1.76 -7.03 8.47
CA LYS A 102 2.68 -8.04 9.01
C LYS A 102 2.05 -8.88 10.12
N ASN A 103 1.16 -8.30 10.92
CA ASN A 103 0.57 -8.93 12.10
C ASN A 103 -0.95 -8.69 12.20
N PRO A 104 -1.77 -9.31 11.33
CA PRO A 104 -3.20 -9.01 11.26
C PRO A 104 -3.95 -9.25 12.58
N ARG A 105 -3.55 -10.27 13.33
CA ARG A 105 -4.15 -10.63 14.62
C ARG A 105 -3.97 -9.53 15.68
N CYS A 106 -2.92 -8.71 15.56
CA CYS A 106 -2.62 -7.64 16.50
C CYS A 106 -3.64 -6.50 16.50
N PHE A 107 -4.50 -6.41 15.48
CA PHE A 107 -5.51 -5.36 15.43
C PHE A 107 -6.45 -5.43 16.64
N SER A 108 -7.02 -6.61 16.89
CA SER A 108 -7.92 -6.87 18.02
C SER A 108 -7.26 -6.59 19.38
N TYR A 109 -6.00 -6.98 19.54
CA TYR A 109 -5.24 -6.74 20.77
C TYR A 109 -4.98 -5.25 21.04
N GLN A 110 -4.75 -4.45 19.99
CA GLN A 110 -4.43 -3.03 20.15
C GLN A 110 -5.65 -2.17 20.50
N ILE A 111 -6.81 -2.48 19.92
CA ILE A 111 -8.02 -1.67 20.12
C ILE A 111 -9.04 -2.30 21.06
N GLY A 112 -8.82 -3.56 21.47
CA GLY A 112 -9.74 -4.37 22.26
C GLY A 112 -10.72 -5.15 21.40
N GLU A 113 -11.02 -6.40 21.77
CA GLU A 113 -11.82 -7.33 20.95
C GLU A 113 -13.21 -6.79 20.62
N GLU A 114 -13.93 -6.24 21.60
CA GLU A 114 -15.28 -5.70 21.39
C GLU A 114 -15.29 -4.52 20.41
N ARG A 115 -14.32 -3.61 20.54
CA ARG A 115 -14.20 -2.50 19.58
C ARG A 115 -13.79 -3.00 18.20
N PHE A 116 -12.92 -4.01 18.14
CA PHE A 116 -12.52 -4.61 16.88
C PHE A 116 -13.69 -5.28 16.16
N LYS A 117 -14.60 -5.97 16.87
CA LYS A 117 -15.83 -6.51 16.27
C LYS A 117 -16.70 -5.42 15.63
N VAL A 118 -16.85 -4.27 16.31
CA VAL A 118 -17.60 -3.13 15.76
C VAL A 118 -16.87 -2.53 14.55
N LEU A 119 -15.56 -2.28 14.67
CA LEU A 119 -14.75 -1.76 13.57
C LEU A 119 -14.75 -2.68 12.36
N GLN A 120 -14.67 -3.99 12.56
CA GLN A 120 -14.72 -4.99 11.50
C GLN A 120 -16.02 -4.87 10.70
N LYS A 121 -17.18 -4.72 11.38
CA LYS A 121 -18.47 -4.52 10.70
C LYS A 121 -18.47 -3.25 9.85
N ILE A 122 -18.01 -2.13 10.41
CA ILE A 122 -17.91 -0.85 9.72
C ILE A 122 -17.01 -0.96 8.48
N LEU A 123 -15.82 -1.57 8.63
CA LEU A 123 -14.87 -1.73 7.54
C LEU A 123 -15.42 -2.63 6.42
N LEU A 124 -16.08 -3.73 6.78
CA LEU A 124 -16.68 -4.64 5.81
C LEU A 124 -17.90 -4.01 5.11
N ALA A 125 -18.69 -3.20 5.80
CA ALA A 125 -19.78 -2.43 5.19
C ALA A 125 -19.24 -1.42 4.17
N LEU A 126 -18.26 -0.59 4.58
CA LEU A 126 -17.57 0.34 3.69
C LEU A 126 -16.94 -0.36 2.48
N PHE A 127 -16.34 -1.52 2.72
CA PHE A 127 -15.72 -2.30 1.67
C PHE A 127 -16.76 -2.87 0.70
N SER A 128 -17.86 -3.43 1.20
CA SER A 128 -18.96 -3.90 0.35
C SER A 128 -19.55 -2.81 -0.52
N ASP A 129 -19.67 -1.57 -0.02
CA ASP A 129 -20.14 -0.45 -0.84
C ASP A 129 -19.10 -0.05 -1.88
N HIS A 130 -17.82 -0.10 -1.54
CA HIS A 130 -16.72 0.12 -2.49
C HIS A 130 -16.70 -0.92 -3.61
N GLU A 131 -16.97 -2.20 -3.32
CA GLU A 131 -17.05 -3.28 -4.32
C GLU A 131 -18.14 -3.06 -5.39
N ARG A 132 -19.13 -2.21 -5.11
CA ARG A 132 -20.18 -1.86 -6.07
C ARG A 132 -19.78 -0.70 -6.99
N LEU A 133 -18.71 0.01 -6.67
CA LEU A 133 -18.22 1.11 -7.49
C LEU A 133 -17.53 0.57 -8.74
N SER A 134 -17.80 1.17 -9.89
CA SER A 134 -17.18 0.83 -11.18
C SER A 134 -15.66 0.92 -11.17
N ASP A 135 -15.10 1.71 -10.25
CA ASP A 135 -13.66 1.88 -10.09
C ASP A 135 -12.97 0.82 -9.25
N SER A 136 -13.71 -0.04 -8.54
CA SER A 136 -13.17 -1.12 -7.73
C SER A 136 -12.48 -2.18 -8.60
N LEU A 137 -11.51 -2.88 -8.01
CA LEU A 137 -10.81 -3.95 -8.70
C LEU A 137 -11.76 -5.06 -9.14
N SER A 138 -12.74 -5.41 -8.30
CA SER A 138 -13.73 -6.46 -8.60
C SER A 138 -14.60 -6.11 -9.80
N GLN A 139 -15.11 -4.86 -9.88
CA GLN A 139 -15.89 -4.44 -11.06
C GLN A 139 -15.01 -4.36 -12.32
N LYS A 140 -13.75 -3.96 -12.20
CA LYS A 140 -12.81 -3.94 -13.33
C LYS A 140 -12.47 -5.35 -13.81
N ALA A 141 -12.27 -6.30 -12.90
CA ALA A 141 -12.09 -7.69 -13.25
C ALA A 141 -13.33 -8.25 -13.97
N LEU A 142 -14.53 -7.96 -13.46
CA LEU A 142 -15.78 -8.35 -14.10
C LEU A 142 -15.95 -7.77 -15.50
N GLN A 143 -15.58 -6.49 -15.72
CA GLN A 143 -15.60 -5.84 -17.03
C GLN A 143 -14.64 -6.49 -18.04
N GLU A 144 -13.56 -7.09 -17.57
CA GLU A 144 -12.63 -7.87 -18.39
C GLU A 144 -13.11 -9.34 -18.55
N SER A 145 -14.38 -9.63 -18.20
CA SER A 145 -15.00 -10.97 -18.22
C SER A 145 -14.32 -12.00 -17.32
N LEU A 146 -13.58 -11.55 -16.31
CA LEU A 146 -12.86 -12.42 -15.39
C LEU A 146 -13.81 -12.83 -14.27
N SER A 147 -14.15 -14.12 -14.23
CA SER A 147 -15.12 -14.68 -13.28
C SER A 147 -14.50 -15.04 -11.91
N GLY A 148 -13.18 -14.90 -11.76
CA GLY A 148 -12.43 -15.42 -10.60
C GLY A 148 -12.30 -14.46 -9.43
N THR A 149 -12.93 -14.78 -8.29
CA THR A 149 -12.66 -14.17 -6.98
C THR A 149 -11.19 -14.34 -6.55
N SER A 150 -10.56 -15.43 -6.98
CA SER A 150 -9.16 -15.75 -6.72
C SER A 150 -8.19 -14.76 -7.37
N LEU A 151 -8.52 -14.22 -8.55
CA LEU A 151 -7.69 -13.24 -9.23
C LEU A 151 -7.68 -11.91 -8.48
N VAL A 152 -8.87 -11.42 -8.09
CA VAL A 152 -8.99 -10.22 -7.25
C VAL A 152 -8.23 -10.40 -5.94
N SER A 153 -8.42 -11.55 -5.28
CA SER A 153 -7.72 -11.88 -4.03
C SER A 153 -6.19 -11.92 -4.21
N PHE A 154 -5.71 -12.48 -5.33
CA PHE A 154 -4.30 -12.49 -5.68
C PHE A 154 -3.74 -11.07 -5.83
N PHE A 155 -4.40 -10.19 -6.59
CA PHE A 155 -3.93 -8.81 -6.76
C PHE A 155 -3.96 -8.03 -5.45
N ARG A 156 -5.03 -8.13 -4.66
CA ARG A 156 -5.11 -7.47 -3.35
C ARG A 156 -4.05 -8.01 -2.38
N GLY A 157 -3.83 -9.32 -2.37
CA GLY A 157 -2.77 -9.97 -1.61
C GLY A 157 -1.38 -9.50 -2.04
N LEU A 158 -1.13 -9.35 -3.35
CA LEU A 158 0.12 -8.84 -3.89
C LEU A 158 0.36 -7.38 -3.49
N ALA A 159 -0.69 -6.55 -3.46
CA ALA A 159 -0.61 -5.18 -3.00
C ALA A 159 -0.18 -5.11 -1.51
N LEU A 160 -0.74 -5.99 -0.68
CA LEU A 160 -0.34 -6.12 0.72
C LEU A 160 1.11 -6.63 0.86
N CYS A 161 1.47 -7.72 0.18
CA CYS A 161 2.83 -8.29 0.18
C CYS A 161 3.88 -7.25 -0.21
N SER A 162 3.66 -6.55 -1.32
CA SER A 162 4.59 -5.53 -1.83
C SER A 162 4.72 -4.34 -0.88
N SER A 163 3.65 -3.93 -0.21
CA SER A 163 3.68 -2.82 0.75
C SER A 163 4.59 -3.07 1.96
N VAL A 164 4.82 -4.32 2.32
CA VAL A 164 5.71 -4.72 3.42
C VAL A 164 7.01 -5.36 2.95
N SER A 165 7.31 -5.24 1.65
CA SER A 165 8.49 -5.85 1.00
C SER A 165 8.62 -7.34 1.32
N HIS A 166 7.50 -8.07 1.29
CA HIS A 166 7.50 -9.50 1.58
C HIS A 166 8.22 -10.27 0.45
N PRO A 167 9.08 -11.27 0.73
CA PRO A 167 9.78 -12.03 -0.32
C PRO A 167 8.86 -12.62 -1.41
N LEU A 168 7.62 -12.98 -1.04
CA LEU A 168 6.62 -13.47 -1.99
C LEU A 168 6.29 -12.47 -3.12
N SER A 169 6.39 -11.15 -2.90
CA SER A 169 6.09 -10.21 -3.97
C SER A 169 7.09 -10.30 -5.12
N HIS A 170 8.35 -10.66 -4.86
CA HIS A 170 9.34 -10.88 -5.94
C HIS A 170 9.02 -12.12 -6.78
N GLN A 171 8.42 -13.14 -6.17
CA GLN A 171 8.03 -14.37 -6.85
C GLN A 171 6.81 -14.17 -7.78
N ALA A 172 6.09 -13.06 -7.66
CA ALA A 172 4.93 -12.76 -8.50
C ALA A 172 5.27 -12.69 -9.99
N ALA A 173 6.54 -12.43 -10.34
CA ALA A 173 6.98 -12.43 -11.73
C ALA A 173 6.79 -13.77 -12.45
N PHE A 174 6.97 -14.89 -11.73
CA PHE A 174 6.71 -16.22 -12.30
C PHE A 174 5.22 -16.47 -12.54
N VAL A 175 4.35 -15.87 -11.72
CA VAL A 175 2.90 -15.90 -11.93
C VAL A 175 2.54 -15.08 -13.16
N PHE A 176 3.07 -13.86 -13.30
CA PHE A 176 2.81 -13.05 -14.49
C PHE A 176 3.36 -13.68 -15.77
N GLY A 177 4.56 -14.27 -15.72
CA GLY A 177 5.14 -15.01 -16.84
C GLY A 177 4.24 -16.16 -17.30
N ALA A 178 3.78 -17.01 -16.37
CA ALA A 178 2.89 -18.12 -16.70
C ALA A 178 1.52 -17.64 -17.22
N LEU A 179 0.92 -16.60 -16.62
CA LEU A 179 -0.32 -16.02 -17.15
C LEU A 179 -0.16 -15.45 -18.56
N LEU A 180 0.98 -14.80 -18.85
CA LEU A 180 1.25 -14.23 -20.17
C LEU A 180 1.57 -15.28 -21.22
N ALA A 181 2.24 -16.38 -20.85
CA ALA A 181 2.63 -17.44 -21.78
C ALA A 181 1.51 -18.47 -22.00
N GLU A 182 0.98 -19.01 -20.91
CA GLU A 182 0.03 -20.15 -20.91
C GLU A 182 -1.42 -19.68 -20.82
N GLY A 183 -1.69 -18.48 -20.31
CA GLY A 183 -3.05 -17.94 -20.15
C GLY A 183 -3.79 -18.48 -18.95
N SER A 184 -3.29 -19.53 -18.31
CA SER A 184 -3.87 -20.07 -17.09
C SER A 184 -2.78 -20.63 -16.21
N ILE A 185 -2.92 -20.41 -14.90
CA ILE A 185 -2.14 -21.08 -13.86
C ILE A 185 -3.02 -22.08 -13.13
N SER A 186 -4.31 -21.76 -12.98
CA SER A 186 -5.34 -22.64 -12.43
C SER A 186 -6.69 -22.27 -13.03
N GLU A 187 -7.70 -23.12 -12.83
CA GLU A 187 -9.08 -22.84 -13.23
C GLU A 187 -9.58 -21.48 -12.71
N ASP A 188 -9.21 -21.10 -11.49
CA ASP A 188 -9.61 -19.83 -10.88
C ASP A 188 -8.68 -18.64 -11.19
N LEU A 189 -7.57 -18.87 -11.91
CA LEU A 189 -6.55 -17.85 -12.21
C LEU A 189 -6.11 -17.99 -13.67
N SER A 190 -6.94 -17.44 -14.56
CA SER A 190 -6.76 -17.43 -16.01
C SER A 190 -7.00 -16.05 -16.60
N LEU A 191 -6.40 -15.81 -17.75
CA LEU A 191 -6.58 -14.67 -18.63
C LEU A 191 -6.81 -15.20 -20.05
N GLU A 192 -7.92 -14.81 -20.66
CA GLU A 192 -8.23 -15.19 -22.03
C GLU A 192 -7.48 -14.33 -23.05
N GLY A 193 -7.38 -14.84 -24.28
CA GLY A 193 -6.79 -14.14 -25.42
C GLY A 193 -5.32 -14.47 -25.69
N GLU A 194 -4.77 -13.79 -26.69
CA GLU A 194 -3.36 -13.94 -27.06
C GLU A 194 -2.44 -13.23 -26.07
N TYR A 195 -1.11 -13.42 -26.22
CA TYR A 195 -0.11 -12.78 -25.36
C TYR A 195 -0.37 -11.28 -25.15
N ASN A 196 -0.65 -10.54 -26.23
CA ASN A 196 -0.88 -9.10 -26.16
C ASN A 196 -2.19 -8.76 -25.45
N ASP A 197 -3.27 -9.50 -25.69
CA ASP A 197 -4.55 -9.29 -24.99
C ASP A 197 -4.38 -9.52 -23.49
N ARG A 198 -3.74 -10.63 -23.12
CA ARG A 198 -3.41 -10.97 -21.73
C ARG A 198 -2.55 -9.90 -21.09
N ALA A 199 -1.56 -9.36 -21.82
CA ALA A 199 -0.72 -8.27 -21.34
C ALA A 199 -1.50 -6.97 -21.14
N VAL A 200 -2.45 -6.65 -22.03
CA VAL A 200 -3.35 -5.50 -21.87
C VAL A 200 -4.20 -5.65 -20.62
N THR A 201 -4.88 -6.80 -20.45
CA THR A 201 -5.75 -7.07 -19.30
C THR A 201 -4.94 -7.06 -18.01
N LEU A 202 -3.78 -7.73 -17.98
CA LEU A 202 -2.89 -7.75 -16.82
C LEU A 202 -2.41 -6.35 -16.44
N SER A 203 -2.02 -5.52 -17.41
CA SER A 203 -1.65 -4.12 -17.18
C SER A 203 -2.80 -3.33 -16.57
N ARG A 204 -4.02 -3.49 -17.10
CA ARG A 204 -5.22 -2.82 -16.57
C ARG A 204 -5.50 -3.23 -15.13
N LEU A 205 -5.39 -4.51 -14.78
CA LEU A 205 -5.58 -5.03 -13.43
C LEU A 205 -4.50 -4.52 -12.45
N LEU A 206 -3.23 -4.50 -12.86
CA LEU A 206 -2.14 -3.91 -12.08
C LEU A 206 -2.39 -2.43 -11.78
N MET A 207 -2.77 -1.66 -12.80
CA MET A 207 -3.11 -0.25 -12.63
C MET A 207 -4.38 -0.03 -11.79
N ALA A 208 -5.39 -0.89 -11.94
CA ALA A 208 -6.61 -0.85 -11.14
C ALA A 208 -6.31 -1.10 -9.67
N THR A 209 -5.50 -2.11 -9.37
CA THR A 209 -5.07 -2.43 -8.01
C THR A 209 -4.22 -1.30 -7.44
N ALA A 210 -3.32 -0.73 -8.24
CA ALA A 210 -2.53 0.43 -7.86
C ALA A 210 -3.41 1.65 -7.52
N GLN A 211 -4.49 1.87 -8.26
CA GLN A 211 -5.43 2.95 -8.02
C GLN A 211 -6.32 2.70 -6.80
N GLU A 212 -6.78 1.46 -6.61
CA GLU A 212 -7.58 1.07 -5.45
C GLU A 212 -6.74 1.16 -4.18
N PHE A 213 -5.65 0.39 -4.14
CA PHE A 213 -4.79 0.28 -2.99
C PHE A 213 -3.86 1.47 -2.83
N GLY A 214 -3.44 2.19 -3.86
CA GLY A 214 -2.35 3.17 -3.76
C GLY A 214 -0.99 2.48 -3.66
N SER A 215 -0.56 1.82 -4.74
CA SER A 215 0.75 1.12 -4.82
C SER A 215 1.56 1.60 -6.03
N ASN A 216 2.73 2.19 -5.76
CA ASN A 216 3.68 2.61 -6.80
C ASN A 216 4.24 1.40 -7.56
N THR A 217 4.55 0.31 -6.86
CA THR A 217 5.11 -0.91 -7.44
C THR A 217 4.18 -1.51 -8.48
N MET A 218 2.87 -1.61 -8.17
CA MET A 218 1.87 -2.12 -9.10
C MET A 218 1.62 -1.16 -10.26
N LEU A 219 1.62 0.15 -10.00
CA LEU A 219 1.49 1.15 -11.06
C LEU A 219 2.63 1.03 -12.07
N ASN A 220 3.87 0.96 -11.58
CA ASN A 220 5.06 0.85 -12.40
C ASN A 220 5.04 -0.44 -13.24
N ALA A 221 4.72 -1.58 -12.63
CA ALA A 221 4.60 -2.83 -13.39
C ALA A 221 3.52 -2.77 -14.48
N GLY A 222 2.36 -2.17 -14.19
CA GLY A 222 1.31 -1.97 -15.20
C GLY A 222 1.77 -1.09 -16.36
N ILE A 223 2.53 -0.02 -16.08
CA ILE A 223 3.11 0.87 -17.11
C ILE A 223 4.19 0.16 -17.91
N THR A 224 5.09 -0.57 -17.26
CA THR A 224 6.16 -1.34 -17.92
C THR A 224 5.57 -2.34 -18.89
N LEU A 225 4.55 -3.11 -18.47
CA LEU A 225 3.90 -4.08 -19.33
C LEU A 225 3.26 -3.42 -20.56
N LYS A 226 2.60 -2.26 -20.38
CA LYS A 226 2.04 -1.46 -21.48
C LYS A 226 3.09 -1.01 -22.48
N ARG A 227 4.24 -0.55 -22.00
CA ARG A 227 5.35 -0.13 -22.85
C ARG A 227 5.94 -1.31 -23.62
N GLN A 228 6.08 -2.48 -22.98
CA GLN A 228 6.59 -3.69 -23.62
C GLN A 228 5.74 -4.13 -24.81
N ILE A 229 4.42 -3.97 -24.74
CA ILE A 229 3.49 -4.26 -25.85
C ILE A 229 3.23 -3.06 -26.78
N GLY A 230 4.05 -2.01 -26.70
CA GLY A 230 3.98 -0.88 -27.63
C GLY A 230 2.78 0.07 -27.43
N ILE A 231 2.14 0.06 -26.26
CA ILE A 231 1.03 0.99 -25.95
C ILE A 231 1.56 2.26 -25.30
N ASP A 232 1.35 3.38 -25.97
CA ASP A 232 1.74 4.71 -25.48
C ASP A 232 0.99 5.15 -24.21
N ILE A 233 1.66 6.02 -23.45
CA ILE A 233 1.08 6.66 -22.27
C ILE A 233 0.10 7.74 -22.72
N THR A 234 -1.19 7.43 -22.65
CA THR A 234 -2.27 8.36 -22.93
C THR A 234 -2.55 9.29 -21.74
N TYR A 235 -3.27 10.39 -21.98
CA TYR A 235 -3.74 11.29 -20.93
C TYR A 235 -4.49 10.56 -19.80
N THR A 236 -5.30 9.55 -20.13
CA THR A 236 -6.02 8.74 -19.16
C THR A 236 -5.08 7.97 -18.23
N ILE A 237 -3.95 7.48 -18.76
CA ILE A 237 -2.91 6.83 -17.96
C ILE A 237 -2.23 7.85 -17.06
N SER A 238 -1.87 9.04 -17.58
CA SER A 238 -1.30 10.13 -16.78
C SER A 238 -2.22 10.57 -15.63
N LYS A 239 -3.53 10.67 -15.87
CA LYS A 239 -4.51 10.97 -14.82
C LYS A 239 -4.52 9.89 -13.74
N LYS A 240 -4.48 8.60 -14.11
CA LYS A 240 -4.39 7.49 -13.15
C LYS A 240 -3.12 7.56 -12.32
N ILE A 241 -1.97 7.87 -12.95
CA ILE A 241 -0.69 8.05 -12.26
C ILE A 241 -0.82 9.14 -11.18
N CYS A 242 -1.37 10.31 -11.52
CA CYS A 242 -1.59 11.38 -10.56
C CYS A 242 -2.48 10.94 -9.38
N LEU A 243 -3.59 10.26 -9.66
CA LEU A 243 -4.50 9.77 -8.60
C LEU A 243 -3.82 8.77 -7.66
N VAL A 244 -3.02 7.86 -8.20
CA VAL A 244 -2.25 6.90 -7.39
C VAL A 244 -1.26 7.63 -6.50
N PHE A 245 -0.46 8.56 -7.05
CA PHE A 245 0.49 9.33 -6.26
C PHE A 245 -0.19 10.17 -5.18
N THR A 246 -1.31 10.82 -5.49
CA THR A 246 -2.09 11.57 -4.48
C THR A 246 -2.56 10.65 -3.35
N LYS A 247 -3.04 9.44 -3.66
CA LYS A 247 -3.43 8.46 -2.64
C LYS A 247 -2.25 7.99 -1.80
N VAL A 248 -1.12 7.68 -2.44
CA VAL A 248 0.11 7.26 -1.76
C VAL A 248 0.61 8.34 -0.81
N GLU A 249 0.69 9.59 -1.28
CA GLU A 249 1.12 10.72 -0.46
C GLU A 249 0.13 11.05 0.65
N LYS A 250 -1.18 11.06 0.36
CA LYS A 250 -2.21 11.28 1.40
C LYS A 250 -2.08 10.24 2.50
N ARG A 251 -1.94 8.96 2.13
CA ARG A 251 -1.73 7.88 3.10
C ARG A 251 -0.42 8.06 3.88
N ARG A 252 0.68 8.41 3.22
CA ARG A 252 1.97 8.66 3.86
C ARG A 252 1.88 9.81 4.87
N LEU A 253 1.18 10.89 4.52
CA LEU A 253 0.95 12.05 5.37
C LEU A 253 0.05 11.71 6.56
N ASP A 254 -1.07 11.02 6.32
CA ASP A 254 -1.95 10.53 7.37
C ASP A 254 -1.12 9.71 8.37
N TRP A 255 -0.24 8.82 7.91
CA TRP A 255 0.58 7.96 8.77
C TRP A 255 1.71 8.68 9.48
N SER A 256 2.41 9.59 8.79
CA SER A 256 3.42 10.45 9.42
C SER A 256 2.79 11.22 10.58
N LEU A 257 1.56 11.70 10.39
CA LEU A 257 0.79 12.36 11.42
C LEU A 257 0.33 11.38 12.52
N LYS A 258 0.03 10.11 12.25
CA LYS A 258 -0.24 9.11 13.31
C LYS A 258 1.00 8.83 14.17
N GLY A 259 2.19 8.75 13.55
CA GLY A 259 3.45 8.37 14.21
C GLY A 259 4.16 9.48 15.01
N SER A 260 3.77 10.75 14.88
CA SER A 260 4.43 11.84 15.60
C SER A 260 4.02 11.90 17.09
N VAL A 261 4.84 11.37 17.98
CA VAL A 261 4.54 11.28 19.43
C VAL A 261 4.49 12.66 20.14
N LEU A 262 4.87 13.75 19.47
CA LEU A 262 5.30 15.00 20.12
C LEU A 262 4.34 16.19 20.06
N SER A 263 3.08 16.03 19.66
CA SER A 263 2.17 17.17 19.54
C SER A 263 0.74 16.84 19.99
N ARG A 264 0.10 17.76 20.73
CA ARG A 264 -1.35 17.71 20.97
C ARG A 264 -2.04 17.77 19.61
N LYS A 265 -2.74 16.70 19.23
CA LYS A 265 -3.47 16.59 17.97
C LYS A 265 -4.96 16.63 18.27
N ASP A 266 -5.70 17.33 17.44
CA ASP A 266 -7.16 17.27 17.43
C ASP A 266 -7.62 16.56 16.14
N PHE A 267 -8.74 15.84 16.24
CA PHE A 267 -9.36 15.20 15.10
C PHE A 267 -10.64 15.95 14.72
N SER A 268 -10.84 16.20 13.43
CA SER A 268 -12.14 16.64 12.90
C SER A 268 -12.55 15.79 11.72
N SER A 269 -13.85 15.52 11.56
CA SER A 269 -14.38 14.76 10.42
C SER A 269 -14.05 15.40 9.07
N LYS A 270 -13.94 16.73 9.01
CA LYS A 270 -13.65 17.48 7.77
C LYS A 270 -12.17 17.55 7.40
N LYS A 271 -11.26 17.61 8.38
CA LYS A 271 -9.81 17.85 8.15
C LYS A 271 -8.93 16.65 8.52
N GLY A 272 -9.51 15.62 9.12
CA GLY A 272 -8.75 14.55 9.77
C GLY A 272 -8.01 15.06 11.01
N TRP A 273 -6.91 14.39 11.34
CA TRP A 273 -6.00 14.82 12.39
C TRP A 273 -5.29 16.11 11.97
N HIS A 274 -5.15 17.03 12.92
CA HIS A 274 -4.40 18.25 12.72
C HIS A 274 -3.71 18.65 14.02
N PHE A 275 -2.63 19.42 13.90
CA PHE A 275 -1.97 19.99 15.06
C PHE A 275 -2.92 20.96 15.75
N ARG A 276 -3.08 20.81 17.07
CA ARG A 276 -3.84 21.77 17.87
C ARG A 276 -3.09 23.10 17.81
N VAL A 277 -3.73 24.14 17.26
CA VAL A 277 -3.18 25.49 17.30
C VAL A 277 -3.25 25.96 18.77
N PRO A 278 -2.14 26.38 19.39
CA PRO A 278 -2.20 26.93 20.73
C PRO A 278 -3.03 28.21 20.69
N SER A 279 -4.12 28.20 21.45
CA SER A 279 -4.97 29.35 21.78
C SER A 279 -4.25 30.31 22.71
#